data_AF-A0A5J4N3D0-F1
#
_entry.id   AF-A0A5J4N3D0-F1
#
_cell.length_a   1.000
_cell.length_b   1.000
_cell.length_c   1.000
_cell.angle_alpha   90.00
_cell.angle_beta   90.00
_cell.angle_gamma   90.00
#
_symmetry.space_group_name_H-M   'P 1'
#
loop_
_entity.id
_entity.type
_entity.pdbx_description
1 polymer ?
#
loop_
_entity_poly.entity_id
_entity_poly.type
_entity_poly.pdbx_seq_one_letter_code
_entity_poly.pdbx_strand_id
1 'polypeptide(L)'
;MKIRGLLDVVSNASEFDCLLPVRHHEDALLRQLATKVPQKLAPKAKFSSPHVKANLLLQAHLSRLQLPTEMQTDTDRLLGCTIRLIQIILLHYLFLIASVIELLALIPTELGAEFTRLDHYFRTVDSPHRSSHRLFNVHSG
;
A
#
# COMPACT_ATOMS: atom_id res chain seq x y z
N MET A 1 1.53 6.89 -15.01
CA MET A 1 0.69 5.75 -15.46
C MET A 1 -0.63 6.30 -15.96
N LYS A 2 -1.02 6.05 -17.23
CA LYS A 2 -2.29 6.58 -17.80
C LYS A 2 -3.47 5.74 -17.29
N ILE A 3 -4.64 6.36 -17.12
CA ILE A 3 -5.87 5.71 -16.61
C ILE A 3 -6.24 4.43 -17.36
N ARG A 4 -5.98 4.38 -18.67
CA ARG A 4 -6.19 3.21 -19.51
C ARG A 4 -5.39 1.98 -19.04
N GLY A 5 -4.12 2.16 -18.67
CA GLY A 5 -3.29 1.05 -18.20
C GLY A 5 -3.77 0.49 -16.86
N LEU A 6 -4.29 1.36 -15.97
CA LEU A 6 -4.88 0.91 -14.71
C LEU A 6 -6.18 0.14 -14.95
N LEU A 7 -7.06 0.63 -15.82
CA LEU A 7 -8.29 -0.07 -16.19
C LEU A 7 -8.01 -1.46 -16.76
N ASP A 8 -7.03 -1.57 -17.67
CA ASP A 8 -6.66 -2.85 -18.26
C ASP A 8 -6.09 -3.81 -17.19
N VAL A 9 -5.23 -3.34 -16.29
CA VAL A 9 -4.68 -4.20 -15.21
C VAL A 9 -5.77 -4.68 -14.27
N VAL A 10 -6.65 -3.78 -13.78
CA VAL A 10 -7.70 -4.16 -12.84
C VAL A 10 -8.71 -5.09 -13.49
N SER A 11 -9.20 -4.75 -14.70
CA SER A 11 -10.24 -5.55 -15.36
C SER A 11 -9.80 -6.96 -15.80
N ASN A 12 -8.49 -7.19 -15.95
CA ASN A 12 -7.92 -8.51 -16.25
C ASN A 12 -7.58 -9.33 -14.99
N ALA A 13 -7.99 -8.90 -13.80
CA ALA A 13 -7.87 -9.68 -12.58
C ALA A 13 -8.65 -11.01 -12.72
N SER A 14 -8.02 -12.13 -12.36
CA SER A 14 -8.59 -13.48 -12.53
C SER A 14 -9.79 -13.74 -11.61
N GLU A 15 -9.93 -12.97 -10.54
CA GLU A 15 -11.09 -13.02 -9.65
C GLU A 15 -12.40 -12.73 -10.40
N PHE A 16 -12.35 -11.92 -11.45
CA PHE A 16 -13.53 -11.56 -12.23
C PHE A 16 -14.09 -12.68 -13.10
N ASP A 17 -13.30 -13.73 -13.39
CA ASP A 17 -13.79 -14.90 -14.14
C ASP A 17 -14.94 -15.60 -13.42
N CYS A 18 -14.85 -15.70 -12.09
CA CYS A 18 -15.88 -16.31 -11.25
C CYS A 18 -16.90 -15.29 -10.75
N LEU A 19 -16.46 -14.08 -10.42
CA LEU A 19 -17.31 -13.07 -9.78
C LEU A 19 -18.29 -12.37 -10.73
N LEU A 20 -17.93 -12.24 -12.01
CA LEU A 20 -18.66 -11.47 -13.02
C LEU A 20 -19.00 -12.32 -14.25
N PRO A 21 -19.74 -13.42 -14.10
CA PRO A 21 -20.15 -14.22 -15.25
C PRO A 21 -20.96 -13.35 -16.23
N VAL A 22 -20.67 -13.51 -17.52
CA VAL A 22 -21.43 -12.85 -18.59
C VAL A 22 -22.64 -13.70 -18.92
N ARG A 23 -23.85 -13.15 -18.72
CA ARG A 23 -25.11 -13.82 -19.03
C ARG A 23 -25.42 -13.66 -20.52
N HIS A 24 -26.09 -14.63 -21.13
CA HIS A 24 -26.35 -14.65 -22.58
C HIS A 24 -27.07 -13.40 -23.13
N HIS A 25 -27.88 -12.71 -22.31
CA HIS A 25 -28.64 -11.54 -22.71
C HIS A 25 -27.89 -10.21 -22.54
N GLU A 26 -26.67 -10.22 -21.98
CA GLU A 26 -25.95 -8.99 -21.65
C GLU A 26 -25.11 -8.45 -22.81
N ASP A 27 -24.88 -9.23 -23.86
CA ASP A 27 -24.03 -8.86 -25.00
C ASP A 27 -24.48 -7.53 -25.65
N ALA A 28 -25.79 -7.36 -25.85
CA ALA A 28 -26.35 -6.14 -26.43
C ALA A 28 -26.19 -4.93 -25.50
N LEU A 29 -26.40 -5.11 -24.20
CA LEU A 29 -26.25 -4.06 -23.19
C LEU A 29 -24.79 -3.63 -23.05
N LEU A 30 -23.86 -4.58 -23.02
CA LEU A 30 -22.42 -4.29 -22.94
C LEU A 30 -21.93 -3.54 -24.18
N ARG A 31 -22.46 -3.86 -25.37
CA ARG A 31 -22.16 -3.10 -26.60
C ARG A 31 -22.69 -1.67 -26.53
N GLN A 32 -23.90 -1.48 -26.03
CA GLN A 32 -24.45 -0.13 -25.81
C GLN A 32 -23.67 0.65 -24.75
N LEU A 33 -23.17 -0.03 -23.71
CA LEU A 33 -22.34 0.62 -22.71
C LEU A 33 -20.97 1.01 -23.28
N ALA A 34 -20.39 0.18 -24.14
CA ALA A 34 -19.10 0.45 -24.78
C ALA A 34 -19.09 1.71 -25.66
N THR A 35 -20.24 2.19 -26.14
CA THR A 35 -20.33 3.46 -26.88
C THR A 35 -20.40 4.68 -25.97
N LYS A 36 -20.77 4.49 -24.70
CA LYS A 36 -20.94 5.57 -23.71
C LYS A 36 -19.71 5.79 -22.84
N VAL A 37 -18.84 4.79 -22.71
CA VAL A 37 -17.65 4.88 -21.85
C VAL A 37 -16.51 5.68 -22.49
N PRO A 38 -15.64 6.35 -21.71
CA PRO A 38 -14.61 7.22 -22.24
C PRO A 38 -13.46 6.51 -22.97
N GLN A 39 -13.09 5.29 -22.53
CA GLN A 39 -11.98 4.54 -23.12
C GLN A 39 -12.51 3.41 -24.00
N LYS A 40 -12.11 3.46 -25.28
CA LYS A 40 -12.42 2.39 -26.22
C LYS A 40 -11.75 1.09 -25.77
N LEU A 41 -12.51 0.01 -25.85
CA LEU A 41 -12.02 -1.35 -25.64
C LEU A 41 -10.97 -1.75 -26.69
N ALA A 42 -10.21 -2.80 -26.40
CA ALA A 42 -9.29 -3.38 -27.37
C ALA A 42 -10.04 -3.84 -28.64
N PRO A 43 -9.41 -3.75 -29.84
CA PRO A 43 -10.08 -4.10 -31.11
C PRO A 43 -10.65 -5.52 -31.18
N LYS A 44 -10.14 -6.44 -30.35
CA LYS A 44 -10.55 -7.86 -30.28
C LYS A 44 -11.33 -8.19 -28.99
N ALA A 45 -11.85 -7.18 -28.29
CA ALA A 45 -12.62 -7.38 -27.07
C ALA A 45 -13.87 -8.22 -27.36
N LYS A 46 -14.03 -9.32 -26.62
CA LYS A 46 -15.20 -10.19 -26.70
C LYS A 46 -16.18 -9.78 -25.62
N PHE A 47 -17.40 -9.40 -25.99
CA PHE A 47 -18.44 -9.00 -25.03
C PHE A 47 -18.94 -10.17 -24.17
N SER A 48 -18.63 -11.40 -24.54
CA SER A 48 -18.79 -12.60 -23.71
C SER A 48 -17.71 -12.77 -22.64
N SER A 49 -16.69 -11.90 -22.59
CA SER A 49 -15.59 -12.00 -21.63
C SER A 49 -15.93 -11.28 -20.32
N PRO A 50 -15.72 -11.93 -19.16
CA PRO A 50 -15.91 -11.30 -17.85
C PRO A 50 -14.99 -10.09 -17.65
N HIS A 51 -13.77 -10.11 -18.20
CA HIS A 51 -12.85 -8.97 -18.14
C HIS A 51 -13.37 -7.75 -18.92
N VAL A 52 -14.01 -7.97 -20.07
CA VAL A 52 -14.62 -6.89 -20.85
C VAL A 52 -15.80 -6.29 -20.09
N LYS A 53 -16.63 -7.13 -19.47
CA LYS A 53 -17.71 -6.70 -18.59
C LYS A 53 -17.17 -5.89 -17.40
N ALA A 54 -16.12 -6.37 -16.74
CA ALA A 54 -15.47 -5.66 -15.63
C ALA A 54 -14.93 -4.29 -16.06
N ASN A 55 -14.25 -4.23 -17.21
CA ASN A 55 -13.70 -2.98 -17.74
C ASN A 55 -14.82 -1.94 -17.98
N LEU A 56 -15.89 -2.35 -18.66
CA LEU A 56 -17.03 -1.49 -18.96
C LEU A 56 -17.75 -1.00 -17.70
N LEU A 57 -18.01 -1.89 -16.74
CA LEU A 57 -18.67 -1.55 -15.48
C LEU A 57 -17.82 -0.59 -14.64
N LEU A 58 -16.51 -0.82 -14.56
CA LEU A 58 -15.58 0.07 -13.86
C LEU A 58 -15.55 1.45 -14.51
N GLN A 59 -15.47 1.51 -15.85
CA GLN A 59 -15.54 2.78 -16.58
C GLN A 59 -16.88 3.49 -16.38
N ALA A 60 -17.99 2.75 -16.40
CA ALA A 60 -19.32 3.29 -16.18
C ALA A 60 -19.46 3.90 -14.78
N HIS A 61 -18.95 3.20 -13.76
CA HIS A 61 -18.93 3.68 -12.38
C HIS A 61 -18.11 4.97 -12.24
N LEU A 62 -16.88 4.99 -12.76
CA LEU A 62 -16.02 6.18 -12.74
C LEU A 62 -16.64 7.36 -13.48
N SER A 63 -17.42 7.08 -14.52
CA SER A 63 -18.14 8.08 -15.32
C SER A 63 -19.52 8.42 -14.75
N ARG A 64 -19.92 7.83 -13.62
CA ARG A 64 -21.24 7.98 -12.98
C ARG A 64 -22.41 7.73 -13.94
N LEU A 65 -22.24 6.79 -14.88
CA LEU A 65 -23.30 6.40 -15.80
C LEU A 65 -24.37 5.61 -15.03
N GLN A 66 -25.64 5.90 -15.32
CA GLN A 66 -26.73 5.06 -14.81
C GLN A 66 -26.75 3.73 -15.55
N LEU A 67 -26.72 2.65 -14.78
CA LEU A 67 -26.77 1.28 -15.29
C LEU A 67 -28.15 0.66 -15.02
N PRO A 68 -28.58 -0.30 -15.85
CA PRO A 68 -29.77 -1.08 -15.58
C PRO A 68 -29.65 -1.86 -14.27
N THR A 69 -30.77 -2.09 -13.57
CA THR A 69 -30.81 -2.77 -12.27
C THR A 69 -30.12 -4.15 -12.30
N GLU A 70 -30.21 -4.87 -13.41
CA GLU A 70 -29.57 -6.19 -13.58
C GLU A 70 -28.03 -6.13 -13.52
N MET A 71 -27.44 -4.98 -13.87
CA MET A 71 -25.99 -4.76 -13.84
C MET A 71 -25.49 -4.16 -12.52
N GLN A 72 -26.40 -3.69 -11.66
CA GLN A 72 -26.04 -3.06 -10.38
C GLN A 72 -25.39 -4.06 -9.43
N THR A 73 -25.98 -5.26 -9.29
CA THR A 73 -25.42 -6.33 -8.46
C THR A 73 -24.00 -6.70 -8.87
N ASP A 74 -23.73 -6.77 -10.17
CA ASP A 74 -22.40 -7.09 -10.69
C ASP A 74 -21.43 -5.93 -10.47
N THR A 75 -21.91 -4.69 -10.58
CA THR A 75 -21.13 -3.49 -10.26
C THR A 75 -20.74 -3.47 -8.78
N ASP A 76 -21.66 -3.77 -7.88
CA ASP A 76 -21.39 -3.81 -6.43
C ASP A 76 -20.36 -4.88 -6.08
N ARG A 77 -20.45 -6.07 -6.69
CA ARG A 77 -19.45 -7.14 -6.54
C ARG A 77 -18.06 -6.71 -7.05
N LEU A 78 -18.03 -6.06 -8.22
CA LEU A 78 -16.80 -5.52 -8.81
C LEU A 78 -16.15 -4.49 -7.88
N LEU A 79 -16.93 -3.53 -7.38
CA LEU A 79 -16.44 -2.46 -6.52
C LEU A 79 -15.97 -3.00 -5.17
N GLY A 80 -16.73 -3.92 -4.58
CA GLY A 80 -16.34 -4.59 -3.33
C GLY A 80 -15.00 -5.31 -3.46
N CYS A 81 -14.77 -6.01 -4.57
CA CYS A 81 -13.48 -6.66 -4.81
C CYS A 81 -12.37 -5.66 -5.13
N THR A 82 -12.64 -4.64 -5.94
CA THR A 82 -11.64 -3.62 -6.30
C THR A 82 -11.16 -2.86 -5.07
N ILE A 83 -12.08 -2.44 -4.19
CA ILE A 83 -11.76 -1.76 -2.94
C ILE A 83 -10.94 -2.68 -2.03
N ARG A 84 -11.34 -3.95 -1.89
CA ARG A 84 -10.62 -4.92 -1.06
C ARG A 84 -9.19 -5.17 -1.56
N LEU A 85 -8.99 -5.29 -2.88
CA LEU A 85 -7.66 -5.43 -3.47
C LEU A 85 -6.79 -4.20 -3.22
N ILE A 86 -7.33 -2.99 -3.41
CA ILE A 86 -6.61 -1.75 -3.14
C ILE A 86 -6.23 -1.66 -1.65
N GLN A 87 -7.16 -2.00 -0.75
CA GLN A 87 -6.91 -2.01 0.69
C GLN A 87 -5.78 -2.97 1.07
N ILE A 88 -5.79 -4.21 0.55
CA ILE A 88 -4.74 -5.19 0.82
C ILE A 88 -3.37 -4.67 0.37
N ILE A 89 -3.30 -4.06 -0.82
CA ILE A 89 -2.05 -3.51 -1.36
C ILE A 89 -1.54 -2.37 -0.47
N LEU A 90 -2.40 -1.43 -0.09
CA LEU A 90 -2.01 -0.31 0.78
C LEU A 90 -1.56 -0.77 2.17
N LEU A 91 -2.28 -1.72 2.77
CA LEU A 91 -1.92 -2.29 4.07
C LEU A 91 -0.58 -3.04 4.01
N HIS A 92 -0.30 -3.77 2.93
CA HIS A 92 0.96 -4.46 2.77
C HIS A 92 2.16 -3.49 2.66
N TYR A 93 2.03 -2.42 1.86
CA TYR A 93 3.08 -1.39 1.79
C TYR A 93 3.27 -0.66 3.12
N LEU A 94 2.19 -0.35 3.83
CA LEU A 94 2.26 0.28 5.14
C LEU A 94 3.00 -0.62 6.16
N PHE A 95 2.69 -1.92 6.17
CA PHE A 95 3.35 -2.89 7.04
C PHE A 95 4.85 -3.01 6.72
N LEU A 96 5.22 -3.08 5.44
CA LEU A 96 6.62 -3.11 5.02
C LEU A 96 7.37 -1.86 5.49
N ILE A 97 6.79 -0.66 5.30
CA ILE A 97 7.39 0.61 5.73
C ILE A 97 7.58 0.63 7.25
N ALA A 98 6.56 0.23 8.01
CA ALA A 98 6.65 0.15 9.47
C ALA A 98 7.79 -0.78 9.92
N SER A 99 7.92 -1.96 9.30
CA SER A 99 8.99 -2.92 9.62
C SER A 99 10.40 -2.37 9.32
N VAL A 100 10.54 -1.55 8.26
CA VAL A 100 11.83 -0.93 7.91
C VAL A 100 12.18 0.18 8.90
N ILE A 101 11.21 0.99 9.33
CA ILE A 101 11.42 2.03 10.34
C ILE A 101 11.87 1.40 11.66
N GLU A 102 11.23 0.31 12.07
CA GLU A 102 11.59 -0.41 13.30
C GLU A 102 12.99 -1.02 13.22
N LEU A 103 13.38 -1.55 12.05
CA LEU A 103 14.74 -2.02 11.81
C LEU A 103 15.76 -0.88 11.85
N LEU A 104 15.45 0.28 11.26
CA LEU A 104 16.32 1.46 11.30
C LEU A 104 16.49 2.02 12.71
N ALA A 105 15.43 1.98 13.54
CA ALA A 105 15.49 2.40 14.94
C ALA A 105 16.41 1.51 15.80
N LEU A 106 16.69 0.28 15.35
CA LEU A 106 17.63 -0.64 16.02
C LEU A 106 19.09 -0.37 15.64
N ILE A 107 19.36 0.40 14.57
CA ILE A 107 20.73 0.77 14.21
C ILE A 107 21.20 1.83 15.24
N PRO A 108 22.22 1.55 16.06
CA PRO A 108 22.82 2.58 16.89
C PRO A 108 23.41 3.61 15.94
N THR A 109 22.72 4.74 15.77
CA THR A 109 23.24 5.85 14.97
C THR A 109 24.61 6.22 15.53
N GLU A 110 25.62 6.34 14.67
CA GLU A 110 26.98 6.80 15.01
C GLU A 110 26.94 8.05 15.91
N LEU A 111 25.93 8.91 15.70
CA LEU A 111 25.63 10.09 16.51
C LEU A 111 25.34 9.76 17.99
N GLY A 112 24.63 8.66 18.28
CA GLY A 112 24.36 8.18 19.63
C GLY A 112 25.59 7.56 20.30
N ALA A 113 26.45 6.89 19.52
CA ALA A 113 27.74 6.39 20.02
C ALA A 113 28.72 7.53 20.33
N GLU A 114 28.76 8.58 19.49
CA GLU A 114 29.49 9.82 19.76
C GLU A 114 28.92 10.56 20.98
N PHE A 115 27.60 10.64 21.13
CA PHE A 115 26.98 11.29 22.30
C PHE A 115 27.29 10.54 23.59
N THR A 116 27.29 9.20 23.56
CA THR A 116 27.66 8.37 24.71
C THR A 116 29.15 8.49 25.05
N ARG A 117 30.02 8.59 24.03
CA ARG A 117 31.46 8.85 24.21
C ARG A 117 31.73 10.24 24.77
N LEU A 118 31.02 11.26 24.29
CA LEU A 118 31.11 12.63 24.79
C LEU A 118 30.59 12.70 26.23
N ASP A 119 29.45 12.09 26.56
CA ASP A 119 28.93 12.06 27.94
C ASP A 119 29.88 11.34 28.89
N HIS A 120 30.48 10.22 28.46
CA HIS A 120 31.52 9.54 29.23
C HIS A 120 32.78 10.41 29.37
N TYR A 121 33.22 11.08 28.30
CA TYR A 121 34.35 12.01 28.34
C TYR A 121 34.09 13.16 29.33
N PHE A 122 32.94 13.84 29.25
CA PHE A 122 32.56 14.90 30.19
C PHE A 122 32.50 14.40 31.64
N ARG A 123 31.94 13.21 31.91
CA ARG A 123 31.98 12.61 33.27
C ARG A 123 33.38 12.30 33.79
N THR A 124 34.32 11.97 32.92
CA THR A 124 35.73 11.73 33.32
C THR A 124 36.51 13.01 33.55
N VAL A 125 36.14 14.10 32.87
CA VAL A 125 36.81 15.42 32.96
C VAL A 125 36.21 16.27 34.09
N ASP A 126 34.89 16.20 34.34
CA ASP A 126 34.17 16.85 35.43
C ASP A 126 34.24 16.07 36.76
N SER A 127 35.28 15.27 37.00
CA SER A 127 35.52 14.64 38.30
C SER A 127 36.63 15.40 39.04
N PRO A 128 36.31 16.43 39.87
CA PRO A 128 37.33 17.13 40.63
C PRO A 128 37.60 16.34 41.92
N HIS A 129 38.84 15.87 42.04
CA HIS A 129 39.52 15.56 43.29
C HIS A 129 38.87 14.50 44.21
N ARG A 130 39.27 13.24 43.99
CA ARG A 130 39.45 12.32 45.12
C ARG A 130 40.82 11.67 45.03
N SER A 131 41.78 12.27 45.73
CA SER A 131 42.81 11.60 46.58
C SER A 131 44.10 12.42 46.63
N SER A 132 44.37 13.07 47.76
CA SER A 132 45.70 13.13 48.38
C SER A 132 45.65 14.00 49.63
N HIS A 133 45.65 13.40 50.83
CA HIS A 133 46.39 13.89 52.00
C HIS A 133 46.19 12.94 53.19
N ARG A 134 47.09 11.96 53.30
CA ARG A 134 47.90 11.61 54.49
C ARG A 134 48.38 10.16 54.41
N LEU A 135 49.48 9.98 53.68
CA LEU A 135 50.54 9.11 54.16
C LEU A 135 51.31 9.92 55.21
N PHE A 136 51.26 9.52 56.47
CA PHE A 136 52.41 9.60 57.36
C PHE A 136 52.24 8.52 58.42
N ASN A 137 52.92 7.42 58.15
CA ASN A 137 53.36 6.47 59.16
C ASN A 137 54.55 7.09 59.93
N VAL A 138 54.89 6.53 61.10
CA VAL A 138 56.19 6.52 61.80
C VAL A 138 56.13 7.01 63.27
N HIS A 139 56.17 6.01 64.16
CA HIS A 139 56.86 5.92 65.47
C HIS A 139 56.44 6.78 66.67
N SER A 140 56.04 6.05 67.74
CA SER A 140 56.59 6.08 69.12
C SER A 140 55.50 6.15 70.20
N GLY A 141 55.47 5.16 71.08
CA GLY A 141 54.62 5.07 72.27
C GLY A 141 54.56 3.64 72.77
#